data_AF-A0A0C3NJK5-F1
#
_entry.id   AF-A0A0C3NJK5-F1
#
_cell.length_a   1.000
_cell.length_b   1.000
_cell.length_c   1.000
_cell.angle_alpha   90.00
_cell.angle_beta   90.00
_cell.angle_gamma   90.00
#
_symmetry.space_group_name_H-M   'P 1'
#
loop_
_entity.id
_entity.type
_entity.pdbx_description
1 polymer ?
#
loop_
_entity_poly.entity_id
_entity_poly.type
_entity_poly.pdbx_seq_one_letter_code
_entity_poly.pdbx_strand_id
1 'polypeptide(L)'
;MLTIPGDAVSCLGSLHNLRSIKLENLGVLYDSDTVRHLAESWPALMSLVITHPHIIRTCPCMELEDVLHFVENCFNLANIAITINPIKDDSSFPPESSLPLSVASRVHFHGLGCSGNIIDKVAQFIAAVFVHSHFHLHDNPS
;
A
#
# COMPACT_ATOMS: atom_id res chain seq x y z
N MET A 1 13.89 -17.67 -5.04
CA MET A 1 13.82 -16.59 -4.05
C MET A 1 13.05 -17.12 -2.86
N LEU A 2 13.57 -16.99 -1.65
CA LEU A 2 12.87 -17.44 -0.43
C LEU A 2 11.78 -16.41 -0.13
N THR A 3 10.51 -16.83 -0.23
CA THR A 3 9.39 -15.99 0.18
C THR A 3 9.22 -16.13 1.68
N ILE A 4 9.15 -15.00 2.39
CA ILE A 4 8.86 -14.96 3.82
C ILE A 4 7.32 -14.87 3.95
N PRO A 5 6.66 -15.80 4.66
CA PRO A 5 5.22 -15.71 4.86
C PRO A 5 4.85 -14.49 5.73
N GLY A 6 3.68 -13.90 5.49
CA GLY A 6 3.24 -12.65 6.13
C GLY A 6 3.12 -12.75 7.65
N ASP A 7 2.82 -13.93 8.17
CA ASP A 7 2.81 -14.22 9.60
C ASP A 7 4.18 -13.97 10.27
N ALA A 8 5.29 -14.10 9.54
CA ALA A 8 6.61 -13.81 10.08
C ALA A 8 6.80 -12.33 10.43
N VAL A 9 6.08 -11.41 9.76
CA VAL A 9 6.10 -9.98 10.09
C VAL A 9 4.99 -9.56 11.05
N SER A 10 4.04 -10.45 11.39
CA SER A 10 2.99 -10.17 12.37
C SER A 10 3.54 -9.77 13.75
N CYS A 11 4.69 -10.30 14.13
CA CYS A 11 5.36 -9.96 15.39
C CYS A 11 5.73 -8.47 15.48
N LEU A 12 5.88 -7.78 14.34
CA LEU A 12 6.08 -6.33 14.30
C LEU A 12 4.85 -5.56 14.81
N GLY A 13 3.67 -6.16 14.82
CA GLY A 13 2.45 -5.59 15.41
C GLY A 13 2.58 -5.28 16.90
N SER A 14 3.51 -5.92 17.61
CA SER A 14 3.80 -5.59 19.03
C SER A 14 4.40 -4.20 19.23
N LEU A 15 4.86 -3.53 18.16
CA LEU A 15 5.46 -2.20 18.20
C LEU A 15 4.37 -1.10 18.22
N HIS A 16 3.54 -1.05 19.25
CA HIS A 16 2.35 -0.16 19.32
C HIS A 16 2.64 1.35 19.23
N ASN A 17 3.88 1.78 19.50
CA ASN A 17 4.30 3.18 19.40
C ASN A 17 5.13 3.47 18.14
N LEU A 18 5.11 2.56 17.15
CA LEU A 18 5.87 2.70 15.92
C LEU A 18 5.40 3.92 15.14
N ARG A 19 6.32 4.85 14.88
CA ARG A 19 6.05 6.07 14.09
C ARG A 19 6.56 5.98 12.66
N SER A 20 7.57 5.15 12.42
CA SER A 20 8.14 4.99 11.09
C SER A 20 8.66 3.58 10.93
N ILE A 21 8.37 2.99 9.77
CA ILE A 21 8.91 1.70 9.38
C ILE A 21 9.32 1.72 7.91
N LYS A 22 10.46 1.07 7.63
CA LYS A 22 11.01 0.90 6.30
C LYS A 22 11.39 -0.56 6.11
N LEU A 23 10.61 -1.27 5.31
CA LEU A 23 10.79 -2.68 4.95
C LEU A 23 11.08 -2.75 3.46
N GLU A 24 12.35 -2.92 3.11
CA GLU A 24 12.79 -2.94 1.71
C GLU A 24 13.36 -4.30 1.38
N ASN A 25 12.96 -4.85 0.22
CA ASN A 25 13.56 -6.06 -0.33
C ASN A 25 13.48 -7.29 0.62
N LEU A 26 12.42 -7.38 1.43
CA LEU A 26 12.27 -8.47 2.41
C LEU A 26 11.61 -9.73 1.84
N GLY A 27 11.10 -9.70 0.59
CA GLY A 27 10.45 -10.86 -0.02
C GLY A 27 9.25 -11.41 0.79
N VAL A 28 8.60 -10.53 1.57
CA VAL A 28 7.47 -10.88 2.43
C VAL A 28 6.19 -10.88 1.61
N LEU A 29 5.38 -11.93 1.80
CA LEU A 29 4.04 -12.03 1.25
C LEU A 29 3.05 -11.33 2.19
N TYR A 30 2.57 -10.17 1.80
CA TYR A 30 1.57 -9.42 2.56
C TYR A 30 0.18 -9.78 2.02
N ASP A 31 -0.51 -10.70 2.71
CA ASP A 31 -1.95 -10.85 2.49
C ASP A 31 -2.73 -9.75 3.22
N SER A 32 -3.99 -9.56 2.81
CA SER A 32 -4.86 -8.49 3.32
C SER A 32 -5.06 -8.59 4.84
N ASP A 33 -5.13 -9.81 5.39
CA ASP A 33 -5.27 -10.03 6.83
C ASP A 33 -4.03 -9.56 7.61
N THR A 34 -2.84 -9.86 7.10
CA THR A 34 -1.58 -9.38 7.66
C THR A 34 -1.50 -7.86 7.59
N VAL A 35 -1.86 -7.26 6.45
CA VAL A 35 -1.84 -5.80 6.28
C VAL A 35 -2.78 -5.12 7.27
N ARG A 36 -4.03 -5.60 7.36
CA ARG A 36 -5.02 -5.10 8.31
C ARG A 36 -4.51 -5.19 9.75
N HIS A 37 -3.98 -6.34 10.15
CA HIS A 37 -3.44 -6.52 11.49
C HIS A 37 -2.31 -5.53 11.81
N LEU A 38 -1.38 -5.30 10.87
CA LEU A 38 -0.29 -4.34 11.04
C LEU A 38 -0.82 -2.89 11.15
N ALA A 39 -1.80 -2.53 10.31
CA ALA A 39 -2.41 -1.21 10.33
C ALA A 39 -3.14 -0.92 11.66
N GLU A 40 -3.92 -1.88 12.16
CA GLU A 40 -4.60 -1.79 13.46
C GLU A 40 -3.61 -1.71 14.63
N SER A 41 -2.44 -2.34 14.48
CA SER A 41 -1.42 -2.40 15.53
C SER A 41 -0.57 -1.14 15.68
N TRP A 42 -0.53 -0.27 14.66
CA TRP A 42 0.33 0.92 14.61
C TRP A 42 -0.43 2.24 14.45
N PRO A 43 -1.37 2.59 15.34
CA PRO A 43 -2.18 3.81 15.21
C PRO A 43 -1.36 5.12 15.22
N ALA A 44 -0.13 5.08 15.75
CA ALA A 44 0.80 6.21 15.79
C ALA A 44 1.70 6.34 14.55
N LEU A 45 1.53 5.49 13.53
CA LEU A 45 2.39 5.45 12.36
C LEU A 45 2.26 6.74 11.53
N MET A 46 3.41 7.31 11.18
CA MET A 46 3.53 8.54 10.40
C MET A 46 4.18 8.31 9.03
N SER A 47 5.02 7.26 8.91
CA SER A 47 5.74 6.96 7.68
C SER A 47 5.83 5.46 7.46
N LEU A 48 5.27 5.00 6.34
CA LEU A 48 5.25 3.61 5.90
C LEU A 48 5.99 3.48 4.58
N VAL A 49 7.07 2.71 4.58
CA VAL A 49 7.81 2.36 3.36
C VAL A 49 7.90 0.84 3.27
N ILE A 50 7.20 0.24 2.31
CA ILE A 50 7.28 -1.19 2.00
C ILE A 50 7.55 -1.32 0.50
N THR A 51 8.82 -1.45 0.11
CA THR A 51 9.19 -1.44 -1.31
C THR A 51 10.01 -2.65 -1.71
N HIS A 52 9.84 -3.07 -2.96
CA HIS A 52 10.65 -4.11 -3.57
C HIS A 52 11.22 -3.61 -4.91
N PRO A 53 12.56 -3.48 -5.04
CA PRO A 53 13.18 -2.91 -6.24
C PRO A 53 13.04 -3.79 -7.49
N HIS A 54 12.65 -5.06 -7.33
CA HIS A 54 12.45 -5.97 -8.43
C HIS A 54 10.99 -6.43 -8.39
N ILE A 55 10.19 -5.96 -9.36
CA ILE A 55 8.89 -6.56 -9.69
C ILE A 55 9.21 -7.91 -10.35
N ILE A 56 9.78 -8.84 -9.60
CA ILE A 56 9.80 -10.23 -10.02
C ILE A 56 8.36 -10.66 -9.81
N ARG A 57 7.64 -10.92 -10.90
CA ARG A 57 6.21 -11.27 -11.00
C ARG A 57 5.73 -12.42 -10.07
N THR A 58 6.61 -12.94 -9.22
CA THR A 58 6.43 -14.10 -8.35
C THR A 58 6.42 -13.77 -6.86
N CYS A 59 6.59 -12.50 -6.45
CA CYS A 59 6.46 -12.12 -5.04
C CYS A 59 5.18 -11.29 -4.86
N PRO A 60 4.09 -11.88 -4.32
CA PRO A 60 2.86 -11.15 -4.04
C PRO A 60 3.16 -10.01 -3.06
N CYS A 61 2.95 -8.79 -3.53
CA CYS A 61 2.97 -7.58 -2.73
C CYS A 61 1.54 -7.26 -2.26
N MET A 62 1.32 -6.07 -1.69
CA MET A 62 -0.02 -5.61 -1.29
C MET A 62 -0.90 -5.32 -2.51
N GLU A 63 -2.21 -5.51 -2.35
CA GLU A 63 -3.21 -4.96 -3.27
C GLU A 63 -3.37 -3.45 -3.04
N LEU A 64 -3.95 -2.73 -4.01
CA LEU A 64 -4.10 -1.28 -3.89
C LEU A 64 -5.07 -0.94 -2.75
N GLU A 65 -6.11 -1.75 -2.60
CA GLU A 65 -7.16 -1.65 -1.60
C GLU A 65 -6.64 -1.88 -0.18
N ASP A 66 -5.58 -2.67 -0.01
CA ASP A 66 -4.96 -2.91 1.31
C ASP A 66 -4.40 -1.63 1.94
N VAL A 67 -4.09 -0.62 1.12
CA VAL A 67 -3.65 0.70 1.61
C VAL A 67 -4.75 1.37 2.44
N LEU A 68 -6.03 1.06 2.20
CA LEU A 68 -7.14 1.61 2.96
C LEU A 68 -7.05 1.25 4.45
N HIS A 69 -6.59 0.05 4.79
CA HIS A 69 -6.42 -0.35 6.19
C HIS A 69 -5.48 0.59 6.94
N PHE A 70 -4.38 1.01 6.30
CA PHE A 70 -3.47 1.98 6.89
C PHE A 70 -4.09 3.37 6.97
N VAL A 71 -4.85 3.80 5.95
CA VAL A 71 -5.54 5.09 5.97
C VAL A 71 -6.59 5.15 7.10
N GLU A 72 -7.32 4.06 7.34
CA GLU A 72 -8.36 3.97 8.36
C GLU A 72 -7.81 3.95 9.78
N ASN A 73 -6.70 3.26 10.01
CA ASN A 73 -6.19 3.00 11.35
C ASN A 73 -5.02 3.90 11.76
N CYS A 74 -4.26 4.43 10.79
CA CYS A 74 -3.09 5.28 11.02
C CYS A 74 -3.39 6.75 10.68
N PHE A 75 -4.17 7.42 11.54
CA PHE A 75 -4.62 8.80 11.30
C PHE A 75 -3.52 9.85 11.10
N ASN A 76 -2.29 9.56 11.54
CA ASN A 76 -1.13 10.44 11.39
C ASN A 76 -0.25 10.10 10.18
N LEU A 77 -0.65 9.13 9.35
CA LEU A 77 0.14 8.62 8.25
C LEU A 77 0.34 9.69 7.18
N ALA A 78 1.53 10.29 7.17
CA ALA A 78 1.86 11.42 6.31
C ALA A 78 2.63 11.00 5.05
N ASN A 79 3.37 9.88 5.11
CA ASN A 79 4.23 9.40 4.05
C ASN A 79 3.99 7.91 3.77
N ILE A 80 3.63 7.60 2.52
CA ILE A 80 3.33 6.25 2.05
C ILE A 80 4.20 5.98 0.82
N ALA A 81 5.02 4.94 0.88
CA ALA A 81 5.74 4.42 -0.28
C ALA A 81 5.60 2.90 -0.31
N ILE A 82 4.79 2.38 -1.22
CA ILE A 82 4.42 0.96 -1.25
C ILE A 82 4.59 0.38 -2.64
N THR A 83 5.12 -0.84 -2.72
CA THR A 83 5.00 -1.67 -3.93
C THR A 83 3.67 -2.40 -3.92
N ILE A 84 2.88 -2.13 -4.95
CA ILE A 84 1.54 -2.68 -5.17
C ILE A 84 1.62 -3.73 -6.29
N ASN A 85 0.80 -4.77 -6.18
CA ASN A 85 0.64 -5.74 -7.25
C ASN A 85 0.09 -5.09 -8.52
N PRO A 86 0.41 -5.62 -9.71
CA PRO A 86 -0.27 -5.20 -10.94
C PRO A 86 -1.78 -5.37 -10.81
N ILE A 87 -2.51 -4.34 -11.20
CA ILE A 87 -3.97 -4.29 -11.08
C ILE A 87 -4.58 -5.00 -12.29
N LYS A 88 -5.52 -5.91 -12.04
CA LYS A 88 -6.19 -6.68 -13.08
C LYS A 88 -7.38 -5.91 -13.65
N ASP A 89 -7.73 -6.16 -14.91
CA ASP A 89 -8.84 -5.49 -15.61
C ASP A 89 -10.21 -5.74 -14.98
N ASP A 90 -10.35 -6.86 -14.25
CA ASP A 90 -11.55 -7.27 -13.54
C ASP A 90 -11.59 -6.79 -12.07
N SER A 91 -10.57 -6.05 -11.60
CA SER A 91 -10.58 -5.47 -10.26
C SER A 91 -11.76 -4.51 -10.08
N SER A 92 -12.41 -4.60 -8.92
CA SER A 92 -13.53 -3.76 -8.51
C SER A 92 -13.15 -2.96 -7.27
N PHE A 93 -13.21 -1.63 -7.36
CA PHE A 93 -12.95 -0.75 -6.23
C PHE A 93 -14.24 -0.45 -5.46
N PRO A 94 -14.16 -0.23 -4.13
CA PRO A 94 -15.29 0.23 -3.34
C PRO A 94 -15.85 1.56 -3.87
N PRO A 95 -17.16 1.83 -3.67
CA PRO A 95 -17.74 3.11 -4.08
C PRO A 95 -17.12 4.28 -3.31
N GLU A 96 -16.96 5.43 -3.96
CA GLU A 96 -16.29 6.61 -3.37
C GLU A 96 -16.87 7.04 -2.01
N SER A 97 -18.18 6.91 -1.82
CA SER A 97 -18.87 7.25 -0.57
C SER A 97 -18.47 6.37 0.63
N SER A 98 -17.79 5.25 0.39
CA SER A 98 -17.30 4.32 1.41
C SER A 98 -15.79 4.43 1.65
N LEU A 99 -15.08 5.26 0.88
CA LEU A 99 -13.63 5.36 0.97
C LEU A 99 -13.21 6.29 2.13
N PRO A 100 -12.20 5.90 2.93
CA PRO A 100 -11.63 6.77 3.94
C PRO A 100 -10.82 7.90 3.28
N LEU A 101 -10.74 9.04 3.97
CA LEU A 101 -9.92 10.18 3.53
C LEU A 101 -8.55 10.14 4.18
N SER A 102 -7.51 10.18 3.37
CA SER A 102 -6.13 10.22 3.83
C SER A 102 -5.62 11.65 3.99
N VAL A 103 -4.88 11.88 5.08
CA VAL A 103 -4.09 13.10 5.30
C VAL A 103 -2.66 12.98 4.77
N ALA A 104 -2.33 11.89 4.07
CA ALA A 104 -0.99 11.67 3.54
C ALA A 104 -0.60 12.82 2.59
N SER A 105 0.59 13.38 2.81
CA SER A 105 1.13 14.45 1.97
C SER A 105 1.99 13.91 0.83
N ARG A 106 2.56 12.72 1.03
CA ARG A 106 3.48 12.06 0.09
C ARG A 106 3.04 10.62 -0.12
N VAL A 107 2.64 10.31 -1.35
CA VAL A 107 2.16 8.98 -1.73
C VAL A 107 2.91 8.53 -2.98
N HIS A 108 3.57 7.38 -2.86
CA HIS A 108 4.36 6.76 -3.91
C HIS A 108 3.95 5.30 -4.06
N PHE A 109 3.38 4.96 -5.21
CA PHE A 109 3.07 3.58 -5.55
C PHE A 109 4.05 3.07 -6.60
N HIS A 110 4.69 1.93 -6.29
CA HIS A 110 5.55 1.20 -7.20
C HIS A 110 4.81 -0.03 -7.72
N GLY A 111 5.05 -0.44 -8.96
CA GLY A 111 4.52 -1.72 -9.47
C GLY A 111 3.01 -1.75 -9.75
N LEU A 112 2.33 -0.60 -9.67
CA LEU A 112 0.88 -0.40 -9.88
C LEU A 112 0.38 -0.74 -11.30
N GLY A 113 1.21 -1.37 -12.14
CA GLY A 113 0.96 -1.61 -13.56
C GLY A 113 -0.49 -2.04 -13.80
N CYS A 114 -1.20 -1.27 -14.60
CA CYS A 114 -2.60 -1.47 -14.93
C CYS A 114 -2.78 -1.28 -16.44
N SER A 115 -3.83 -1.88 -17.01
CA SER A 115 -4.17 -1.61 -18.41
C SER A 115 -4.89 -0.27 -18.57
N GLY A 116 -4.94 0.23 -19.80
CA GLY A 116 -5.74 1.42 -20.13
C GLY A 116 -7.25 1.25 -19.88
N ASN A 117 -7.76 0.02 -19.73
CA ASN A 117 -9.19 -0.23 -19.50
C ASN A 117 -9.62 0.10 -18.06
N ILE A 118 -8.69 0.02 -17.11
CA ILE A 118 -8.99 0.22 -15.68
C ILE A 118 -8.33 1.47 -15.09
N ILE A 119 -7.43 2.11 -15.83
CA ILE A 119 -6.67 3.28 -15.36
C ILE A 119 -7.55 4.40 -14.81
N ASP A 120 -8.71 4.67 -15.42
CA ASP A 120 -9.64 5.70 -14.95
C ASP A 120 -10.23 5.34 -13.58
N LYS A 121 -10.57 4.08 -13.35
CA LYS A 121 -11.10 3.61 -12.05
C LYS A 121 -10.02 3.66 -10.97
N VAL A 122 -8.79 3.28 -11.32
CA VAL A 122 -7.64 3.36 -10.42
C VAL A 122 -7.35 4.81 -10.05
N ALA A 123 -7.36 5.71 -11.04
CA ALA A 123 -7.16 7.14 -10.81
C ALA A 123 -8.26 7.75 -9.94
N GLN A 124 -9.53 7.39 -10.17
CA GLN A 124 -10.67 7.80 -9.34
C GLN A 124 -10.53 7.31 -7.90
N PHE A 125 -10.21 6.04 -7.70
CA PHE A 125 -9.96 5.47 -6.39
C PHE A 125 -8.86 6.23 -5.63
N ILE A 126 -7.71 6.44 -6.29
CA ILE A 126 -6.59 7.17 -5.71
C ILE A 126 -6.98 8.62 -5.37
N ALA A 127 -7.65 9.31 -6.29
CA ALA A 127 -8.07 10.69 -6.10
C ALA A 127 -9.09 10.86 -4.98
N ALA A 128 -10.00 9.89 -4.81
CA ALA A 128 -11.00 9.89 -3.75
C ALA A 128 -10.38 9.71 -2.35
N VAL A 129 -9.33 8.89 -2.24
CA VAL A 129 -8.65 8.61 -0.96
C VAL A 129 -7.61 9.70 -0.62
N PHE A 130 -6.84 10.16 -1.61
CA PHE A 130 -5.63 10.97 -1.43
C PHE A 130 -5.80 12.42 -1.93
N VAL A 131 -6.88 13.07 -1.50
CA VAL A 131 -7.36 14.37 -2.02
C VAL A 131 -6.33 15.51 -1.90
N HIS A 132 -5.40 15.42 -0.93
CA HIS A 132 -4.40 16.46 -0.66
C HIS A 132 -2.96 16.03 -0.96
N SER A 133 -2.75 14.87 -1.56
CA SER A 133 -1.41 14.30 -1.74
C SER A 133 -0.74 14.81 -3.02
N HIS A 134 0.58 15.03 -2.96
CA HIS A 134 1.39 15.16 -4.17
C HIS A 134 1.71 13.77 -4.73
N PHE A 135 1.22 13.49 -5.94
CA PHE A 135 1.42 12.20 -6.61
C PHE A 135 2.63 12.22 -7.52
N HIS A 136 3.51 11.23 -7.38
CA HIS A 136 4.61 10.98 -8.32
C HIS A 136 4.47 9.60 -8.94
N LEU A 137 3.98 9.55 -10.18
CA LEU A 137 4.06 8.35 -11.02
C LEU A 137 5.47 8.29 -11.62
N HIS A 138 6.25 7.28 -11.20
CA HIS A 138 7.51 6.96 -11.86
C HIS A 138 7.25 5.89 -12.91
N ASP A 139 7.22 6.29 -14.18
CA ASP A 139 7.43 5.35 -15.28
C ASP A 139 8.89 4.90 -15.22
N ASN A 140 9.12 3.59 -15.07
CA ASN A 140 10.43 3.05 -15.42
C ASN A 140 10.55 3.13 -16.94
N PRO A 141 11.55 3.87 -17.48
CA PRO A 141 11.83 3.80 -18.91
C PRO A 141 12.22 2.36 -19.25
N SER A 142 11.58 1.85 -20.30
CA SER A 142 11.82 0.53 -20.89
C SER A 142 13.28 0.34 -21.29
#